data_AF-A0A9P0L1J9-F1
#
_entry.id   AF-A0A9P0L1J9-F1
#
_cell.length_a   1.000
_cell.length_b   1.000
_cell.length_c   1.000
_cell.angle_alpha   90.00
_cell.angle_beta   90.00
_cell.angle_gamma   90.00
#
_symmetry.space_group_name_H-M   'P 1'
#
loop_
_entity.id
_entity.type
_entity.pdbx_description
1 polymer ?
#
loop_
_entity_poly.entity_id
_entity_poly.type
_entity_poly.pdbx_seq_one_letter_code
_entity_poly.pdbx_strand_id
1 'polypeptide(L)'
;MLYLSDHRLVQCGLDLPLPKVASKILTYRCLSTISVDDLLQDAANVNWNDVNSFGDVNEQLNWLNDAIIQLYNKHAPLKIIVLKKNYKPYITHTIKAMIRLKRKAYRRYCRSNNSVHLEYYKDLRNYVSFAIKSEKKAFIQYKTRLYRNSPAKLW
;
A
#
# COMPACT_ATOMS: atom_id res chain seq x y z
N MET A 1 -45.10 10.20 8.90
CA MET A 1 -43.98 9.46 8.27
C MET A 1 -43.58 10.24 7.03
N LEU A 2 -42.42 10.91 7.06
CA LEU A 2 -42.00 11.83 5.99
C LEU A 2 -41.47 11.03 4.80
N TYR A 3 -42.19 11.06 3.68
CA TYR A 3 -41.70 10.54 2.40
C TYR A 3 -40.78 11.59 1.77
N LEU A 4 -39.53 11.23 1.47
CA LEU A 4 -38.51 12.15 0.94
C LEU A 4 -38.67 12.50 -0.56
N SER A 5 -39.59 11.85 -1.29
CA SER A 5 -39.79 12.04 -2.74
C SER A 5 -41.15 11.48 -3.19
N ASP A 6 -41.74 12.09 -4.23
CA ASP A 6 -42.99 11.65 -4.89
C ASP A 6 -42.80 10.40 -5.78
N HIS A 7 -41.55 9.95 -5.98
CA HIS A 7 -41.23 8.77 -6.77
C HIS A 7 -40.87 7.56 -5.89
N ARG A 8 -41.37 6.38 -6.30
CA ARG A 8 -40.98 5.10 -5.68
C ARG A 8 -39.60 4.67 -6.17
N LEU A 9 -38.73 4.26 -5.24
CA LEU A 9 -37.46 3.62 -5.56
C LEU A 9 -37.73 2.30 -6.28
N VAL A 10 -37.26 2.17 -7.51
CA VAL A 10 -37.22 0.90 -8.25
C VAL A 10 -35.79 0.38 -8.20
N GLN A 11 -35.61 -0.85 -7.73
CA GLN A 11 -34.32 -1.55 -7.70
C GLN A 11 -34.40 -2.82 -8.54
N CYS A 12 -33.32 -3.15 -9.23
CA CYS A 12 -33.09 -4.46 -9.82
C CYS A 12 -31.76 -5.04 -9.31
N GLY A 13 -31.74 -6.34 -9.04
CA GLY A 13 -30.53 -7.10 -8.76
C GLY A 13 -30.05 -7.78 -10.04
N LEU A 14 -28.75 -7.68 -10.33
CA LEU A 14 -28.13 -8.36 -11.46
C LEU A 14 -26.96 -9.19 -10.93
N ASP A 15 -27.01 -10.51 -11.15
CA ASP A 15 -25.93 -11.43 -10.82
C ASP A 15 -24.92 -11.46 -11.96
N LEU A 16 -24.03 -10.47 -11.98
CA LEU A 16 -22.95 -10.39 -12.97
C LEU A 16 -21.67 -11.00 -12.37
N PRO A 17 -21.06 -12.01 -13.02
CA PRO A 17 -19.75 -12.51 -12.61
C PRO A 17 -18.70 -11.41 -12.85
N LEU A 18 -18.35 -10.67 -11.80
CA LEU A 18 -17.29 -9.68 -11.86
C LEU A 18 -15.95 -10.41 -11.94
N PRO A 19 -15.13 -10.17 -12.98
CA PRO A 19 -13.81 -10.77 -13.04
C PRO A 19 -13.00 -10.27 -11.84
N LYS A 20 -12.52 -11.22 -11.02
CA LYS A 20 -11.63 -10.89 -9.90
C LYS A 20 -10.34 -10.32 -10.47
N VAL A 21 -10.12 -9.02 -10.27
CA VAL A 21 -8.89 -8.36 -10.70
C VAL A 21 -7.71 -9.04 -10.00
N ALA A 22 -6.79 -9.59 -10.78
CA ALA A 22 -5.59 -10.23 -10.26
C ALA A 22 -4.83 -9.25 -9.34
N SER A 23 -4.63 -9.67 -8.09
CA SER A 23 -3.82 -8.89 -7.15
C SER A 23 -2.35 -9.06 -7.48
N LYS A 24 -1.59 -7.96 -7.48
CA LYS A 24 -0.15 -8.03 -7.67
C LYS A 24 0.49 -8.62 -6.42
N ILE A 25 1.21 -9.72 -6.55
CA ILE A 25 2.01 -10.29 -5.46
C ILE A 25 3.38 -9.59 -5.48
N LEU A 26 3.85 -9.15 -4.32
CA LEU A 26 5.20 -8.63 -4.14
C LEU A 26 5.90 -9.47 -3.08
N THR A 27 7.11 -9.92 -3.40
CA THR A 27 7.99 -10.61 -2.45
C THR A 27 9.12 -9.66 -2.07
N TYR A 28 9.42 -9.52 -0.79
CA TYR A 28 10.48 -8.65 -0.31
C TYR A 28 11.15 -9.21 0.96
N ARG A 29 12.37 -8.76 1.25
CA ARG A 29 13.04 -8.97 2.55
C ARG A 29 13.05 -7.66 3.34
N CYS A 30 12.79 -7.73 4.64
CA CYS A 30 12.83 -6.58 5.52
C CYS A 30 14.21 -6.45 6.16
N LEU A 31 15.08 -5.63 5.58
CA LEU A 31 16.46 -5.48 6.07
C LEU A 31 16.59 -4.53 7.27
N SER A 32 15.59 -3.67 7.50
CA SER A 32 15.63 -2.66 8.57
C SER A 32 15.50 -3.23 9.98
N THR A 33 15.14 -4.49 10.11
CA THR A 33 14.93 -5.19 11.40
C THR A 33 16.00 -6.24 11.68
N ILE A 34 17.04 -6.32 10.85
CA ILE A 34 18.12 -7.29 11.03
C ILE A 34 19.00 -6.85 12.20
N SER A 35 19.32 -7.79 13.08
CA SER A 35 20.44 -7.68 14.01
C SER A 35 21.73 -7.95 13.24
N VAL A 36 22.55 -6.91 13.06
CA VAL A 36 23.79 -7.00 12.28
C VAL A 36 24.81 -7.89 12.98
N ASP A 37 24.88 -7.81 14.31
CA ASP A 37 25.81 -8.61 15.10
C ASP A 37 25.52 -10.11 14.97
N ASP A 38 24.24 -10.51 15.06
CA ASP A 38 23.83 -11.91 14.90
C ASP A 38 24.13 -12.41 13.48
N LEU A 39 23.90 -11.58 12.46
CA LEU A 39 24.19 -11.92 11.07
C LEU A 39 25.69 -12.14 10.86
N LEU A 40 26.54 -11.26 11.41
CA LEU A 40 27.99 -11.39 11.31
C LEU A 40 28.50 -12.62 12.04
N GLN A 41 27.94 -12.91 13.22
CA GLN A 41 28.27 -14.11 13.98
C GLN A 41 27.90 -15.38 13.20
N ASP A 42 26.69 -15.45 12.64
CA ASP A 42 26.26 -16.59 11.84
C ASP A 42 27.05 -16.71 10.54
N ALA A 43 27.41 -15.59 9.90
CA ALA A 43 28.28 -15.58 8.73
C ALA A 43 29.70 -16.08 9.05
N ALA A 44 30.24 -15.75 10.23
CA ALA A 44 31.54 -16.25 10.68
C ALA A 44 31.54 -17.77 10.95
N ASN A 45 30.38 -18.32 11.30
CA ASN A 45 30.21 -19.77 11.53
C ASN A 45 30.09 -20.59 10.24
N VAL A 46 29.90 -19.93 9.08
CA VAL A 46 29.89 -20.62 7.78
C VAL A 46 31.32 -21.02 7.41
N ASN A 47 31.52 -22.28 7.04
CA ASN A 47 32.81 -22.74 6.54
C ASN A 47 33.03 -22.29 5.08
N TRP A 48 33.51 -21.07 4.90
CA TRP A 48 33.76 -20.50 3.58
C TRP A 48 34.76 -21.29 2.73
N ASN A 49 35.58 -22.15 3.32
CA ASN A 49 36.52 -22.99 2.58
C ASN A 49 35.84 -24.12 1.79
N ASP A 50 34.58 -24.45 2.08
CA ASP A 50 33.82 -25.47 1.34
C ASP A 50 33.71 -25.10 -0.15
N VAL A 51 33.74 -23.79 -0.49
CA VAL A 51 33.75 -23.33 -1.89
C VAL A 51 34.93 -23.90 -2.69
N ASN A 52 36.09 -24.10 -2.07
CA ASN A 52 37.28 -24.60 -2.76
C ASN A 52 37.20 -26.11 -3.06
N SER A 53 36.18 -26.79 -2.54
CA SER A 53 35.98 -28.22 -2.75
C SER A 53 35.27 -28.53 -4.06
N PHE A 54 34.71 -27.52 -4.74
CA PHE A 54 34.03 -27.68 -6.03
C PHE A 54 35.01 -27.46 -7.18
N GLY A 55 34.98 -28.35 -8.17
CA GLY A 55 35.89 -28.32 -9.32
C GLY A 55 35.45 -27.37 -10.44
N ASP A 56 34.16 -27.00 -10.47
CA ASP A 56 33.60 -26.08 -11.45
C ASP A 56 33.29 -24.70 -10.85
N VAL A 57 33.57 -23.65 -11.61
CA VAL A 57 33.34 -22.26 -11.18
C VAL A 57 31.85 -21.98 -10.96
N ASN A 58 30.95 -22.59 -11.74
CA ASN A 58 29.52 -22.39 -11.51
C ASN A 58 29.05 -23.06 -10.23
N GLU A 59 29.59 -24.23 -9.88
CA GLU A 59 29.30 -24.91 -8.62
C GLU A 59 29.78 -24.08 -7.42
N GLN A 60 30.98 -23.51 -7.50
CA GLN A 60 31.51 -22.57 -6.49
C GLN A 60 30.57 -21.36 -6.30
N LEU A 61 30.14 -20.76 -7.42
CA LEU A 61 29.23 -19.61 -7.40
C LEU A 61 27.86 -19.97 -6.82
N ASN A 62 27.31 -21.13 -7.18
CA ASN A 62 26.04 -21.61 -6.67
C ASN A 62 26.10 -21.84 -5.16
N TRP A 63 27.14 -22.50 -4.67
CA TRP A 63 27.36 -22.71 -3.24
C TRP A 63 27.45 -21.38 -2.48
N LEU A 64 28.22 -20.42 -3.01
CA LEU A 64 28.36 -19.10 -2.40
C LEU A 64 27.01 -18.37 -2.32
N ASN A 65 26.25 -18.38 -3.42
CA ASN A 65 24.92 -17.78 -3.46
C ASN A 65 23.98 -18.45 -2.45
N ASP A 66 24.00 -19.78 -2.36
CA ASP A 66 23.15 -20.53 -1.44
C ASP A 66 23.50 -20.24 0.02
N ALA A 67 24.79 -20.20 0.37
CA ALA A 67 25.24 -19.84 1.72
C ALA A 67 24.76 -18.44 2.12
N ILE A 68 24.91 -17.45 1.24
CA ILE A 68 24.44 -16.07 1.46
C ILE A 68 22.91 -16.03 1.57
N ILE A 69 22.19 -16.73 0.69
CA ILE A 69 20.72 -16.79 0.71
C ILE A 69 20.22 -17.44 2.00
N GLN A 70 20.89 -18.47 2.51
CA GLN A 70 20.54 -19.11 3.78
C GLN A 70 20.70 -18.18 4.97
N LEU A 71 21.80 -17.42 5.03
CA LEU A 71 21.98 -16.36 6.03
C LEU A 71 20.82 -15.35 5.95
N TYR A 72 20.50 -14.85 4.77
CA TYR A 72 19.35 -13.94 4.61
C TYR A 72 18.01 -14.60 4.92
N ASN A 73 17.82 -15.90 4.68
CA ASN A 73 16.60 -16.61 5.06
C ASN A 73 16.42 -16.67 6.57
N LYS A 74 17.51 -16.82 7.33
CA LYS A 74 17.51 -16.81 8.79
C LYS A 74 17.21 -15.41 9.34
N HIS A 75 17.96 -14.40 8.91
CA HIS A 75 17.88 -13.05 9.51
C HIS A 75 16.85 -12.11 8.86
N ALA A 76 16.50 -12.35 7.60
CA ALA A 76 15.58 -11.52 6.82
C ALA A 76 14.72 -12.37 5.88
N PRO A 77 13.84 -13.23 6.41
CA PRO A 77 13.05 -14.16 5.62
C PRO A 77 12.22 -13.43 4.56
N LEU A 78 12.01 -14.10 3.42
CA LEU A 78 11.16 -13.57 2.36
C LEU A 78 9.73 -13.44 2.86
N LYS A 79 9.18 -12.23 2.72
CA LYS A 79 7.79 -11.92 3.03
C LYS A 79 7.03 -11.73 1.73
N ILE A 80 5.90 -12.40 1.63
CA ILE A 80 4.98 -12.26 0.50
C ILE A 80 3.85 -11.34 0.93
N ILE A 81 3.61 -10.28 0.16
CA ILE A 81 2.45 -9.41 0.35
C ILE A 81 1.62 -9.38 -0.91
N VAL A 82 0.31 -9.53 -0.71
CA VAL A 82 -0.68 -9.33 -1.76
C VAL A 82 -1.02 -7.84 -1.80
N LEU A 83 -0.53 -7.15 -2.84
CA LEU A 83 -0.88 -5.77 -3.09
C LEU A 83 -2.36 -5.71 -3.51
N LYS A 84 -3.23 -5.46 -2.53
CA LYS A 84 -4.61 -5.12 -2.79
C LYS A 84 -4.63 -3.83 -3.61
N LYS A 85 -5.37 -3.81 -4.72
CA LYS A 85 -5.52 -2.67 -5.64
C LYS A 85 -6.38 -1.56 -5.00
N ASN A 86 -6.11 -1.21 -3.74
CA ASN A 86 -6.68 -0.07 -3.02
C ASN A 86 -5.97 1.24 -3.39
N TYR A 87 -5.24 1.28 -4.51
CA TYR A 87 -4.69 2.50 -5.04
C TYR A 87 -5.85 3.37 -5.50
N LYS A 88 -6.17 4.39 -4.71
CA LYS A 88 -7.10 5.45 -5.08
C LYS A 88 -6.27 6.48 -5.85
N PRO A 89 -6.27 6.47 -7.20
CA PRO A 89 -5.39 7.32 -8.01
C PRO A 89 -5.63 8.81 -7.79
N TYR A 90 -6.83 9.18 -7.35
CA TYR A 90 -7.21 10.53 -6.95
C TYR A 90 -6.67 10.95 -5.57
N ILE A 91 -5.91 10.11 -4.86
CA ILE A 91 -5.24 10.48 -3.60
C ILE A 91 -3.81 10.95 -3.91
N THR A 92 -3.71 12.22 -4.27
CA THR A 92 -2.47 12.91 -4.62
C THR A 92 -1.56 13.11 -3.41
N HIS A 93 -0.31 13.51 -3.65
CA HIS A 93 0.61 13.90 -2.57
C HIS A 93 0.04 15.03 -1.70
N THR A 94 -0.64 15.99 -2.33
CA THR A 94 -1.32 17.10 -1.65
C THR A 94 -2.40 16.61 -0.69
N ILE A 95 -3.27 15.70 -1.12
CA ILE A 95 -4.27 15.09 -0.22
C ILE A 95 -3.59 14.35 0.93
N LYS A 96 -2.49 13.63 0.67
CA LYS A 96 -1.72 12.96 1.74
C LYS A 96 -1.18 13.95 2.75
N ALA A 97 -0.68 15.11 2.32
CA ALA A 97 -0.23 16.19 3.20
C ALA A 97 -1.38 16.75 4.05
N MET A 98 -2.55 17.02 3.44
CA MET A 98 -3.74 17.48 4.17
C MET A 98 -4.22 16.45 5.21
N ILE A 99 -4.20 15.15 4.87
CA ILE A 99 -4.54 14.08 5.83
C ILE A 99 -3.57 14.07 7.01
N ARG A 100 -2.27 14.27 6.78
CA ARG A 100 -1.27 14.37 7.86
C ARG A 100 -1.54 15.56 8.76
N LEU A 101 -1.86 16.72 8.17
CA LEU A 101 -2.21 17.94 8.92
C LEU A 101 -3.45 17.73 9.78
N LYS A 102 -4.52 17.15 9.22
CA LYS A 102 -5.73 16.78 9.96
C LYS A 102 -5.43 15.86 11.13
N ARG A 103 -4.59 14.83 10.94
CA ARG A 103 -4.18 13.91 12.02
C ARG A 103 -3.36 14.62 13.10
N LYS A 104 -2.50 15.57 12.73
CA LYS A 104 -1.76 16.41 13.69
C LYS A 104 -2.71 17.26 14.52
N ALA A 105 -3.70 17.90 13.89
CA ALA A 105 -4.72 18.70 14.59
C ALA A 105 -5.55 17.85 15.55
N TYR A 106 -5.98 16.65 15.14
CA TYR A 106 -6.71 15.73 16.01
C TYR A 106 -5.89 15.33 17.24
N ARG A 107 -4.63 14.93 17.05
CA ARG A 107 -3.72 14.59 18.17
C ARG A 107 -3.53 15.77 19.13
N ARG A 108 -3.47 17.00 18.61
CA ARG A 108 -3.39 18.23 19.43
C ARG A 108 -4.67 18.40 20.25
N TYR A 109 -5.83 18.30 19.62
CA TYR A 109 -7.12 18.36 20.32
C TYR A 109 -7.19 17.33 21.46
N CYS A 110 -6.90 16.05 21.20
CA CYS A 110 -6.93 14.99 22.21
C CYS A 110 -6.05 15.27 23.45
N ARG A 111 -4.93 15.99 23.28
CA ARG A 111 -4.05 16.36 24.40
C ARG A 111 -4.53 17.59 25.16
N SER A 112 -5.13 18.54 24.45
CA SER A 112 -5.52 19.84 25.01
C SER A 112 -6.94 19.92 25.55
N ASN A 113 -7.84 19.06 25.05
CA ASN A 113 -9.30 19.12 25.22
C ASN A 113 -9.93 20.51 25.00
N ASN A 114 -9.31 21.35 24.14
CA ASN A 114 -9.74 22.73 23.90
C ASN A 114 -10.70 22.81 22.69
N SER A 115 -11.79 23.56 22.83
CA SER A 115 -12.80 23.78 21.78
C SER A 115 -12.24 24.43 20.50
N VAL A 116 -11.28 25.33 20.62
CA VAL A 116 -10.61 25.96 19.45
C VAL A 116 -9.83 24.92 18.64
N HIS A 117 -9.18 23.98 19.32
CA HIS A 117 -8.45 22.89 18.66
C HIS A 117 -9.40 21.87 18.04
N LEU A 118 -10.61 21.71 18.61
CA LEU A 118 -11.67 20.91 18.02
C LEU A 118 -12.21 21.54 16.72
N GLU A 119 -12.51 22.84 16.74
CA GLU A 119 -12.97 23.57 15.54
C GLU A 119 -11.93 23.53 14.43
N TYR A 120 -10.67 23.80 14.74
CA TYR A 120 -9.59 23.69 13.75
C TYR A 120 -9.46 22.29 13.14
N TYR A 121 -9.66 21.23 13.94
CA TYR A 121 -9.72 19.87 13.42
C TYR A 121 -10.94 19.64 12.51
N LYS A 122 -12.13 20.15 12.87
CA LYS A 122 -13.35 20.02 12.08
C LYS A 122 -13.19 20.71 10.72
N ASP A 123 -12.59 21.89 10.68
CA ASP A 123 -12.28 22.60 9.43
C ASP A 123 -11.37 21.77 8.53
N LEU A 124 -10.25 21.29 9.06
CA LEU A 124 -9.34 20.42 8.31
C LEU A 124 -10.00 19.12 7.84
N ARG A 125 -10.92 18.56 8.63
CA ARG A 125 -11.70 17.37 8.24
C ARG A 125 -12.61 17.69 7.04
N ASN A 126 -13.24 18.85 7.03
CA ASN A 126 -14.11 19.30 5.94
C ASN A 126 -13.29 19.60 4.68
N TYR A 127 -12.17 20.33 4.80
CA TYR A 127 -11.27 20.60 3.68
C TYR A 127 -10.71 19.32 3.04
N VAL A 128 -10.27 18.35 3.85
CA VAL A 128 -9.79 17.06 3.34
C VAL A 128 -10.91 16.31 2.61
N SER A 129 -12.13 16.28 3.17
CA SER A 129 -13.27 15.61 2.54
C SER A 129 -13.63 16.25 1.20
N PHE A 130 -13.64 17.58 1.15
CA PHE A 130 -13.89 18.35 -0.07
C PHE A 130 -12.81 18.10 -1.13
N ALA A 131 -11.52 18.19 -0.76
CA ALA A 131 -10.41 17.94 -1.66
C ALA A 131 -10.45 16.54 -2.26
N ILE A 132 -10.72 15.51 -1.45
CA ILE A 132 -10.87 14.13 -1.93
C ILE A 132 -12.03 14.01 -2.92
N LYS A 133 -13.18 14.65 -2.64
CA LYS A 133 -14.34 14.62 -3.53
C LYS A 133 -14.04 15.32 -4.86
N SER A 134 -13.34 16.46 -4.81
CA SER A 134 -12.93 17.24 -5.98
C SER A 134 -11.96 16.45 -6.87
N GLU A 135 -10.88 15.92 -6.29
CA GLU A 135 -9.89 15.12 -7.02
C GLU A 135 -10.50 13.84 -7.59
N LYS A 136 -11.40 13.18 -6.85
CA LYS A 136 -12.13 12.02 -7.36
C LYS A 136 -12.98 12.39 -8.58
N LYS A 137 -13.69 13.53 -8.53
CA LYS A 137 -14.49 14.03 -9.66
C LYS A 137 -13.60 14.33 -10.86
N ALA A 138 -12.51 15.07 -10.67
CA ALA A 138 -11.56 15.41 -11.72
C ALA A 138 -10.95 14.16 -12.37
N PHE A 139 -10.56 13.18 -11.56
CA PHE A 139 -10.00 11.92 -12.05
C PHE A 139 -11.01 11.11 -12.89
N ILE A 140 -12.27 11.01 -12.43
CA ILE A 140 -13.31 10.31 -13.18
C ILE A 140 -13.56 11.04 -14.50
N GLN A 141 -13.70 12.36 -14.50
CA GLN A 141 -13.88 13.15 -15.72
C GLN A 141 -12.71 12.98 -16.70
N TYR A 142 -11.47 12.99 -16.21
CA TYR A 142 -10.28 12.71 -17.00
C TYR A 142 -10.36 11.32 -17.64
N LYS A 143 -10.64 10.27 -16.86
CA LYS A 143 -10.79 8.90 -17.39
C LYS A 143 -11.90 8.78 -18.42
N THR A 144 -13.06 9.39 -18.18
CA THR A 144 -14.18 9.38 -19.12
C THR A 144 -13.80 10.03 -20.44
N ARG A 145 -13.06 11.14 -20.42
CA ARG A 145 -12.54 11.78 -21.63
C ARG A 145 -11.52 10.89 -22.35
N LEU A 146 -10.59 10.30 -21.61
CA LEU A 146 -9.51 9.49 -22.18
C LEU A 146 -10.02 8.21 -22.84
N TYR A 147 -11.06 7.57 -22.29
CA TYR A 147 -11.64 6.33 -22.83
C TYR A 147 -13.00 6.55 -23.50
N ARG A 148 -13.31 7.77 -23.96
CA ARG A 148 -14.61 8.11 -24.57
C ARG A 148 -15.02 7.17 -25.72
N ASN A 149 -14.04 6.71 -26.49
CA ASN A 149 -14.24 5.84 -27.65
C ASN A 149 -13.99 4.35 -27.34
N SER A 150 -13.79 3.99 -26.08
CA SER A 150 -13.54 2.61 -25.66
C SER A 150 -14.26 2.33 -24.34
N PRO A 151 -15.58 2.09 -24.37
CA PRO A 151 -16.38 1.82 -23.17
C PRO A 151 -15.78 0.69 -22.33
N ALA A 152 -15.25 -0.36 -22.97
CA ALA A 152 -14.58 -1.51 -22.34
C ALA A 152 -13.38 -1.18 -21.46
N LYS A 153 -12.84 0.04 -21.52
CA LYS A 153 -11.74 0.51 -20.66
C LYS A 153 -12.23 1.39 -19.50
N LEU A 154 -13.50 1.77 -19.51
CA LEU A 154 -14.18 2.62 -18.53
C LEU A 154 -14.84 1.80 -17.41
N TRP A 155 -15.45 0.67 -17.79
CA TRP A 155 -16.01 -0.36 -16.91
C TRP A 155 -15.00 -1.49 -16.65
#